data_AF-A0A2S2PX87-F1
#
_entry.id   AF-A0A2S2PX87-F1
#
_cell.length_a   1.000
_cell.length_b   1.000
_cell.length_c   1.000
_cell.angle_alpha   90.00
_cell.angle_beta   90.00
_cell.angle_gamma   90.00
#
_symmetry.space_group_name_H-M   'P 1'
#
loop_
_entity.id
_entity.type
_entity.pdbx_description
1 polymer ?
#
loop_
_entity_poly.entity_id
_entity_poly.type
_entity_poly.pdbx_seq_one_letter_code
_entity_poly.pdbx_strand_id
1 'polypeptide(L)'
;MTFTRSRSTTSYNYFINGLTLLRSTGPIKDLGVLFDPKLKFDCHIHMIINKSHQLLGFINRSCTDFTNKLALKSIYCSLIRSICEYGSIVWFLSQTGKKQDWKKYNTNSYATSHGIISSSRGTQFSNR
;
A
#
# COMPACT_ATOMS: atom_id res chain seq x y z
N MET A 1 -17.09 -4.34 -12.53
CA MET A 1 -16.47 -3.51 -11.46
C MET A 1 -16.04 -2.18 -12.08
N THR A 2 -15.97 -1.10 -11.30
CA THR A 2 -15.49 0.21 -11.79
C THR A 2 -14.44 0.72 -10.82
N PHE A 3 -13.24 1.01 -11.33
CA PHE A 3 -12.18 1.63 -10.53
C PHE A 3 -12.11 3.11 -10.84
N THR A 4 -12.09 3.94 -9.80
CA THR A 4 -11.92 5.38 -9.99
C THR A 4 -11.21 6.01 -8.80
N ARG A 5 -10.34 6.98 -9.10
CA ARG A 5 -9.78 7.92 -8.12
C ARG A 5 -10.62 9.19 -8.00
N SER A 6 -11.64 9.35 -8.85
CA SER A 6 -12.57 10.47 -8.80
C SER A 6 -13.48 10.39 -7.59
N ARG A 7 -13.91 11.55 -7.08
CA ARG A 7 -14.94 11.65 -6.04
C ARG A 7 -16.34 11.32 -6.57
N SER A 8 -16.57 11.51 -7.86
CA SER A 8 -17.78 11.10 -8.56
C SER A 8 -17.53 9.80 -9.32
N THR A 9 -18.30 8.76 -9.00
CA THR A 9 -18.25 7.48 -9.72
C THR A 9 -19.27 7.51 -10.85
N THR A 10 -18.82 7.34 -12.09
CA THR A 10 -19.73 7.20 -13.23
C THR A 10 -20.41 5.84 -13.15
N SER A 11 -21.73 5.85 -12.96
CA SER A 11 -22.55 4.64 -12.94
C SER A 11 -23.31 4.55 -14.26
N TYR A 12 -22.99 3.54 -15.06
CA TYR A 12 -23.69 3.23 -16.30
C TYR A 12 -24.22 1.79 -16.25
N ASN A 13 -25.48 1.61 -16.65
CA ASN A 13 -26.10 0.30 -16.73
C ASN A 13 -25.77 -0.30 -18.09
N TYR A 14 -24.93 -1.33 -18.09
CA TYR A 14 -24.57 -2.07 -19.29
C TYR A 14 -25.58 -3.19 -19.53
N PHE A 15 -25.88 -3.45 -20.80
CA PHE A 15 -26.81 -4.49 -21.22
C PHE A 15 -26.14 -5.46 -22.18
N ILE A 16 -26.34 -6.76 -22.00
CA ILE A 16 -25.95 -7.81 -22.96
C ILE A 16 -27.21 -8.61 -23.29
N ASN A 17 -27.54 -8.70 -24.58
CA ASN A 17 -28.76 -9.36 -25.06
C ASN A 17 -30.05 -8.88 -24.34
N GLY A 18 -30.12 -7.59 -24.01
CA GLY A 18 -31.25 -7.00 -23.28
C GLY A 18 -31.25 -7.23 -21.75
N LEU A 19 -30.27 -7.97 -21.21
CA LEU A 19 -30.13 -8.20 -19.78
C LEU A 19 -29.16 -7.20 -19.13
N THR A 20 -29.59 -6.57 -18.03
CA THR A 20 -28.75 -5.63 -17.27
C THR A 20 -27.63 -6.37 -16.54
N LEU A 21 -26.40 -5.91 -16.72
CA LEU A 21 -25.24 -6.44 -16.01
C LEU A 21 -25.16 -5.86 -14.59
N LEU A 22 -25.09 -6.75 -13.59
CA LEU A 22 -24.87 -6.37 -12.22
C LEU A 22 -23.43 -5.90 -12.01
N ARG A 23 -23.29 -4.71 -11.44
CA ARG A 23 -21.97 -4.15 -11.10
C ARG A 23 -21.56 -4.62 -9.71
N SER A 24 -20.40 -5.26 -9.61
CA SER A 24 -19.76 -5.50 -8.31
C SER A 24 -19.42 -4.17 -7.63
N THR A 25 -19.93 -3.99 -6.41
CA THR A 25 -19.77 -2.79 -5.58
C THR A 25 -18.70 -2.94 -4.50
N GLY A 26 -18.28 -4.17 -4.20
CA GLY A 26 -17.30 -4.49 -3.16
C GLY A 26 -15.88 -4.74 -3.68
N PRO A 27 -14.94 -5.04 -2.77
CA PRO A 27 -13.61 -5.49 -3.12
C PRO A 27 -13.68 -6.79 -3.94
N ILE A 28 -12.85 -6.88 -4.97
CA ILE A 28 -12.79 -8.05 -5.85
C ILE A 28 -11.40 -8.65 -5.81
N LYS A 29 -11.34 -9.98 -5.80
CA LYS A 29 -10.07 -10.70 -5.82
C LYS A 29 -9.76 -11.09 -7.26
N ASP A 30 -8.62 -10.65 -7.76
CA ASP A 30 -8.09 -11.00 -9.07
C ASP A 30 -6.63 -11.41 -8.95
N LEU A 31 -6.27 -12.54 -9.56
CA LEU A 31 -4.93 -13.16 -9.45
C LEU A 31 -4.38 -13.20 -8.01
N GLY A 32 -5.24 -13.44 -7.01
CA GLY A 32 -4.82 -13.47 -5.60
C GLY A 32 -4.69 -12.11 -4.92
N VAL A 33 -4.80 -11.00 -5.65
CA VAL A 33 -4.76 -9.63 -5.15
C VAL A 33 -6.17 -9.09 -4.94
N LEU A 34 -6.41 -8.39 -3.83
CA LEU A 34 -7.71 -7.79 -3.53
C LEU A 34 -7.71 -6.33 -3.97
N PHE A 35 -8.65 -5.97 -4.84
CA PHE A 35 -8.80 -4.64 -5.41
C PHE A 35 -10.03 -3.94 -4.85
N ASP A 36 -9.82 -2.80 -4.20
CA ASP A 36 -10.93 -1.94 -3.79
C ASP A 36 -11.42 -1.06 -4.97
N PRO A 37 -12.71 -0.67 -5.01
CA PRO A 37 -13.24 0.23 -6.05
C PRO A 37 -12.50 1.59 -6.15
N LYS A 38 -11.91 2.03 -5.04
CA LYS A 38 -11.09 3.25 -4.96
C LYS A 38 -9.62 3.04 -5.39
N LEU A 39 -9.29 1.83 -5.87
CA LEU A 39 -7.94 1.37 -6.16
C LEU A 39 -6.97 1.57 -4.99
N LYS A 40 -7.50 1.42 -3.76
CA LYS A 40 -6.72 1.33 -2.54
C LYS A 40 -6.44 -0.15 -2.27
N PHE A 41 -5.31 -0.42 -1.65
CA PHE A 41 -4.90 -1.78 -1.29
C PHE A 41 -4.79 -1.96 0.23
N ASP A 42 -5.36 -1.04 1.01
CA ASP A 42 -5.30 -1.10 2.48
C ASP A 42 -5.86 -2.43 2.99
N CYS A 43 -7.02 -2.86 2.47
CA CYS A 43 -7.64 -4.14 2.83
C CYS A 43 -6.75 -5.33 2.45
N HIS A 44 -6.15 -5.31 1.26
CA HIS A 44 -5.23 -6.35 0.79
C HIS A 44 -3.97 -6.44 1.66
N ILE A 45 -3.38 -5.30 2.02
CA ILE A 45 -2.19 -5.22 2.86
C ILE A 45 -2.49 -5.77 4.25
N HIS A 46 -3.61 -5.36 4.87
CA HIS A 46 -4.02 -5.91 6.17
C HIS A 46 -4.26 -7.42 6.11
N MET A 47 -4.85 -7.92 5.03
CA MET A 47 -5.02 -9.36 4.82
C MET A 47 -3.69 -10.10 4.74
N ILE A 48 -2.71 -9.58 3.97
CA ILE A 48 -1.36 -10.16 3.88
C ILE A 48 -0.69 -10.14 5.26
N ILE A 49 -0.70 -9.01 5.95
CA ILE A 49 -0.10 -8.87 7.29
C ILE A 49 -0.69 -9.92 8.25
N ASN A 50 -2.02 -10.01 8.33
CA ASN A 50 -2.67 -10.97 9.20
C ASN A 50 -2.31 -12.42 8.86
N LYS A 51 -2.26 -12.75 7.56
CA LYS A 51 -1.84 -14.08 7.09
C LYS A 51 -0.38 -14.38 7.48
N SER A 52 0.51 -13.40 7.33
CA SER A 52 1.91 -13.50 7.74
C SER A 52 2.06 -13.72 9.25
N HIS A 53 1.27 -13.02 10.07
CA HIS A 53 1.28 -13.22 11.52
C HIS A 53 0.75 -14.60 11.93
N GLN A 54 -0.30 -15.09 11.29
CA GLN A 54 -0.80 -16.45 11.55
C GLN A 54 0.25 -17.50 11.22
N LEU A 55 0.94 -17.34 10.07
CA LEU A 55 1.99 -18.24 9.63
C LEU A 55 3.24 -18.16 10.52
N LEU A 56 3.58 -16.96 11.00
CA LEU A 56 4.62 -16.77 12.00
C LEU A 56 4.28 -17.48 13.31
N GLY A 57 3.04 -17.35 13.79
CA GLY A 57 2.57 -18.07 14.97
C GLY A 57 2.59 -19.58 14.78
N PHE A 58 2.27 -20.07 13.57
CA PHE A 58 2.40 -21.48 13.21
C PHE A 58 3.86 -21.94 13.27
N ILE A 59 4.78 -21.24 12.60
CA ILE A 59 6.21 -21.55 12.63
C ILE A 59 6.74 -21.55 14.07
N ASN A 60 6.34 -20.55 14.88
CA ASN A 60 6.80 -20.46 16.26
C ASN A 60 6.35 -21.63 17.14
N ARG A 61 5.17 -22.22 16.88
CA ARG A 61 4.67 -23.40 17.60
C ARG A 61 5.19 -24.72 17.04
N SER A 62 5.35 -24.81 15.73
CA SER A 62 5.78 -26.05 15.06
C SER A 62 7.28 -26.24 15.02
N CYS A 63 8.05 -25.14 15.13
CA CYS A 63 9.50 -25.17 15.08
C CYS A 63 10.15 -24.79 16.42
N THR A 64 9.47 -25.00 17.55
CA THR A 64 10.04 -24.76 18.90
C THR A 64 11.32 -25.55 19.13
N ASP A 65 11.36 -26.78 18.60
CA ASP A 65 12.45 -27.72 18.84
C ASP A 65 13.57 -27.60 17.78
N PHE A 66 13.41 -26.70 16.80
CA PHE A 66 14.42 -26.47 15.78
C PHE A 66 15.57 -25.62 16.35
N THR A 67 16.72 -26.25 16.57
CA THR A 67 17.96 -25.58 16.98
C THR A 67 18.71 -24.93 15.81
N ASN A 68 18.44 -25.36 14.57
CA ASN A 68 19.13 -24.86 13.39
C ASN A 68 18.52 -23.54 12.88
N LYS A 69 19.26 -22.45 13.11
CA LYS A 69 18.90 -21.09 12.68
C LYS A 69 18.78 -20.93 11.16
N LEU A 70 19.58 -21.66 10.37
CA LEU A 70 19.53 -21.60 8.90
C LEU A 70 18.25 -22.26 8.37
N ALA A 71 17.82 -23.36 8.99
CA ALA A 71 16.57 -24.01 8.65
C ALA A 71 15.36 -23.10 8.94
N LEU A 72 15.33 -22.48 10.12
CA LEU A 72 14.29 -21.49 10.48
C LEU A 72 14.26 -20.30 9.51
N LYS A 73 15.43 -19.79 9.11
CA LYS A 73 15.52 -18.72 8.11
C LYS A 73 14.98 -19.17 6.75
N SER A 74 15.29 -20.39 6.33
CA SER A 74 14.78 -20.96 5.08
C SER A 74 13.26 -21.06 5.10
N ILE A 75 12.68 -21.59 6.18
CA ILE A 75 11.22 -21.70 6.39
C ILE A 75 10.57 -20.31 6.37
N TYR A 76 11.15 -19.34 7.08
CA TYR A 76 10.65 -17.97 7.09
C TYR A 76 10.63 -17.36 5.68
N CYS A 77 11.73 -17.50 4.93
CA CYS A 77 11.83 -16.99 3.57
C CYS A 77 10.89 -17.69 2.58
N SER A 78 10.73 -19.02 2.68
CA SER A 78 9.87 -19.76 1.77
C SER A 78 8.38 -19.54 2.03
N LEU A 79 7.99 -19.30 3.29
CA LEU A 79 6.59 -19.19 3.70
C LEU A 79 6.11 -17.75 3.87
N ILE A 80 6.78 -16.95 4.69
CA ILE A 80 6.32 -15.59 5.04
C ILE A 80 6.76 -14.59 3.97
N ARG A 81 8.02 -14.66 3.55
CA ARG A 81 8.53 -13.70 2.56
C ARG A 81 7.87 -13.87 1.19
N SER A 82 7.62 -15.11 0.76
CA SER A 82 6.95 -15.39 -0.52
C SER A 82 5.55 -14.77 -0.61
N ILE A 83 4.74 -14.84 0.46
CA ILE A 83 3.40 -14.23 0.48
C ILE A 83 3.44 -12.70 0.54
N CYS A 84 4.48 -12.12 1.15
CA CYS A 84 4.67 -10.67 1.21
C CYS A 84 5.22 -10.10 -0.10
N GLU A 85 6.05 -10.84 -0.84
CA GLU A 85 6.62 -10.37 -2.10
C GLU A 85 5.67 -10.57 -3.27
N TYR A 86 4.77 -11.55 -3.17
CA TYR A 86 3.76 -11.81 -4.19
C TYR A 86 2.87 -10.58 -4.46
N GLY A 87 2.83 -10.16 -5.71
CA GLY A 87 2.00 -9.03 -6.14
C GLY A 87 2.46 -7.66 -5.60
N SER A 88 3.61 -7.57 -4.93
CA SER A 88 4.09 -6.33 -4.29
C SER A 88 4.19 -5.14 -5.24
N ILE A 89 4.58 -5.38 -6.49
CA ILE A 89 4.63 -4.34 -7.52
C ILE A 89 3.27 -3.70 -7.80
N VAL A 90 2.17 -4.44 -7.63
CA VAL A 90 0.81 -3.95 -7.89
C VAL A 90 0.34 -3.06 -6.76
N TRP A 91 0.44 -3.54 -5.51
CA TRP A 91 -0.14 -2.84 -4.36
C TRP A 91 0.80 -1.81 -3.72
N PHE A 92 2.12 -1.89 -3.91
CA PHE A 92 3.06 -0.92 -3.35
C PHE A 92 3.08 0.41 -4.12
N LEU A 93 2.95 0.38 -5.46
CA LEU A 93 3.03 1.58 -6.30
C LEU A 93 1.88 2.57 -6.07
N SER A 94 0.72 2.13 -5.60
CA SER A 94 -0.43 3.00 -5.41
C SER A 94 -0.27 3.98 -4.23
N GLN A 95 0.63 3.67 -3.27
CA GLN A 95 0.87 4.47 -2.06
C GLN A 95 1.81 5.67 -2.33
N THR A 96 2.54 5.67 -3.46
CA THR A 96 3.65 6.59 -3.75
C THR A 96 3.23 8.06 -3.86
N GLY A 97 1.94 8.34 -4.10
CA GLY A 97 1.40 9.71 -4.11
C GLY A 97 1.48 10.43 -2.77
N LYS A 98 1.64 9.71 -1.65
CA LYS A 98 1.81 10.29 -0.29
C LYS A 98 3.27 10.42 0.14
N LYS A 99 4.23 9.97 -0.68
CA LYS A 99 5.67 9.99 -0.34
C LYS A 99 6.32 11.38 -0.43
N GLN A 100 5.61 12.43 -0.83
CA GLN A 100 6.22 13.77 -0.89
C GLN A 100 6.28 14.47 0.48
N ASP A 101 5.57 13.98 1.49
CA ASP A 101 5.54 14.62 2.81
C ASP A 101 6.69 14.16 3.71
N TRP A 102 7.11 12.89 3.68
CA TRP A 102 8.25 12.42 4.50
C TRP A 102 9.58 13.12 4.14
N LYS A 103 9.79 13.46 2.85
CA LYS A 103 10.99 14.20 2.42
C LYS A 103 11.01 15.62 2.99
N LYS A 104 9.86 16.26 3.19
CA LYS A 104 9.77 17.62 3.74
C LYS A 104 10.12 17.68 5.22
N TYR A 105 9.70 16.68 6.00
CA TYR A 105 10.04 16.58 7.42
C TYR A 105 11.52 16.29 7.65
N ASN A 106 12.11 15.43 6.81
CA ASN A 106 13.55 15.19 6.88
C ASN A 106 14.30 16.50 6.52
N THR A 107 13.85 17.24 5.47
CA THR A 107 14.51 18.48 5.02
C THR A 107 14.58 19.60 6.03
N ASN A 108 13.53 19.80 6.81
CA ASN A 108 13.59 20.79 7.87
C ASN A 108 14.46 20.34 9.04
N SER A 109 14.59 19.04 9.30
CA SER A 109 15.42 18.56 10.41
C SER A 109 16.93 18.79 10.19
N TYR A 110 17.43 18.66 8.96
CA TYR A 110 18.83 19.02 8.64
C TYR A 110 19.07 20.52 8.47
N ALA A 111 18.05 21.29 8.04
CA ALA A 111 18.16 22.74 7.99
C ALA A 111 18.18 23.38 9.40
N THR A 112 17.42 22.82 10.35
CA THR A 112 17.37 23.29 11.74
C THR A 112 18.62 22.92 12.55
N SER A 113 19.28 21.77 12.28
CA SER A 113 20.52 21.42 13.00
C SER A 113 21.77 22.17 12.53
N HIS A 114 21.73 22.80 11.35
CA HIS A 114 22.85 23.55 10.77
C HIS A 114 22.65 25.07 10.72
N GLY A 115 21.58 25.61 11.33
CA GLY A 115 21.44 27.05 11.55
C GLY A 115 21.34 27.92 10.29
N ILE A 116 20.88 27.39 9.14
CA ILE A 116 20.66 28.21 7.95
C ILE A 116 19.27 28.86 8.06
N ILE A 117 19.24 30.06 8.61
CA ILE A 117 18.11 30.99 8.49
C ILE A 117 18.11 31.47 7.02
N SER A 118 17.37 30.79 6.15
CA SER A 118 17.01 31.38 4.85
C SER A 118 15.93 32.43 5.09
N SER A 119 16.37 33.66 5.35
CA SER A 119 15.56 34.87 5.30
C SER A 119 14.94 35.01 3.89
N SER A 120 13.72 34.51 3.71
CA SER A 120 12.87 34.93 2.58
C SER A 120 12.20 36.26 2.96
N ARG A 121 12.93 37.37 2.78
CA ARG A 121 12.28 38.68 2.65
C ARG A 121 11.57 38.71 1.30
N GLY A 122 10.26 38.55 1.35
CA GLY A 122 9.36 38.79 0.23
C GLY A 122 9.49 40.24 -0.23
N THR A 123 9.66 40.36 -1.54
CA THR A 123 9.49 41.54 -2.37
C THR A 123 8.20 42.31 -2.03
N GLN A 124 8.33 43.58 -1.65
CA GLN A 124 7.31 44.60 -1.94
C GLN A 124 7.95 45.65 -2.86
N PHE A 125 7.69 45.53 -4.15
CA PHE A 125 7.71 46.67 -5.05
C PHE A 125 6.23 47.00 -5.35
N SER A 126 5.77 48.09 -4.76
CA SER A 126 4.49 48.73 -5.02
C SER A 126 4.75 50.07 -5.68
N ASN A 127 4.24 50.21 -6.90
CA ASN A 127 4.03 51.40 -7.72
C ASN A 127 4.33 52.78 -7.08
N ARG A 128 5.26 53.50 -7.73
CA ARG A 128 5.08 54.88 -8.22
C ARG A 128 6.08 55.20 -9.31
#